data_AF-A0A1S6HYM7-F1
#
_entry.id   AF-A0A1S6HYM7-F1
#
_cell.length_a   1.000
_cell.length_b   1.000
_cell.length_c   1.000
_cell.angle_alpha   90.00
_cell.angle_beta   90.00
_cell.angle_gamma   90.00
#
_symmetry.space_group_name_H-M   'P 1'
#
loop_
_entity.id
_entity.type
_entity.pdbx_description
1 polymer ?
#
loop_
_entity_poly.entity_id
_entity_poly.type
_entity_poly.pdbx_seq_one_letter_code
_entity_poly.pdbx_strand_id
1 'polypeptide(L)'
;MKIETKKLLAELAMIAIGQHQYSQAESIAASLSSDSQFTEIVASIRSLSLMNRGQYQAALDLLEPLALEHQDLICFTVLCADELGLATKLDFWLAKAAQSSSQSLQAFATSYQAP
;
A
#
# COMPACT_ATOMS: atom_id res chain seq x y z
N MET A 1 1.02 2.84 -24.13
CA MET A 1 0.36 1.59 -23.68
C MET A 1 -1.08 1.91 -23.32
N LYS A 2 -2.05 1.06 -23.70
CA LYS A 2 -3.47 1.27 -23.39
C LYS A 2 -3.74 1.08 -21.89
N ILE A 3 -4.80 1.72 -21.36
CA ILE A 3 -5.14 1.71 -19.94
C ILE A 3 -5.46 0.27 -19.47
N GLU A 4 -6.15 -0.52 -20.30
CA GLU A 4 -6.49 -1.91 -19.98
C GLU A 4 -5.23 -2.77 -19.80
N THR A 5 -4.22 -2.56 -20.65
CA THR A 5 -2.93 -3.25 -20.53
C THR A 5 -2.21 -2.85 -19.25
N LYS A 6 -2.26 -1.58 -18.84
CA LYS A 6 -1.66 -1.10 -17.58
C LYS A 6 -2.31 -1.74 -16.35
N LYS A 7 -3.65 -1.88 -16.36
CA LYS A 7 -4.38 -2.57 -15.28
C LYS A 7 -3.99 -4.04 -15.17
N LEU A 8 -3.93 -4.75 -16.31
CA LEU A 8 -3.48 -6.14 -16.33
C LEU A 8 -2.05 -6.29 -15.81
N LEU A 9 -1.15 -5.37 -16.15
CA LEU A 9 0.21 -5.36 -15.62
C LEU A 9 0.21 -5.18 -14.09
N ALA A 10 -0.62 -4.28 -13.55
CA ALA A 10 -0.73 -4.09 -12.11
C ALA A 10 -1.18 -5.39 -11.40
N GLU A 11 -2.19 -6.08 -11.94
CA GLU A 11 -2.62 -7.39 -11.43
C GLU A 11 -1.49 -8.43 -11.48
N LEU A 12 -0.74 -8.50 -12.58
CA LEU A 12 0.42 -9.38 -12.69
C LEU A 12 1.52 -9.05 -11.68
N ALA A 13 1.74 -7.77 -11.36
CA ALA A 13 2.70 -7.38 -10.33
C ALA A 13 2.27 -7.87 -8.94
N MET A 14 0.98 -7.80 -8.62
CA MET A 14 0.44 -8.32 -7.36
C MET A 14 0.59 -9.84 -7.26
N ILE A 15 0.33 -10.57 -8.35
CA ILE A 15 0.59 -12.02 -8.42
C ILE A 15 2.08 -12.32 -8.21
N ALA A 16 2.97 -11.56 -8.87
CA ALA A 16 4.41 -11.72 -8.73
C ALA A 16 4.88 -11.50 -7.28
N ILE A 17 4.33 -10.51 -6.57
CA ILE A 17 4.60 -10.28 -5.14
C ILE A 17 4.22 -11.50 -4.30
N GLY A 18 3.04 -12.09 -4.55
CA GLY A 18 2.59 -13.30 -3.87
C GLY A 18 3.43 -14.55 -4.17
N GLN A 19 4.17 -14.56 -5.29
CA GLN A 19 5.09 -15.62 -5.70
C GLN A 19 6.57 -15.31 -5.38
N HIS A 20 6.84 -14.28 -4.57
CA HIS A 20 8.19 -13.83 -4.21
C HIS A 20 9.05 -13.36 -5.40
N GLN A 21 8.42 -13.01 -6.53
CA GLN A 21 9.06 -12.49 -7.74
C GLN A 21 9.17 -10.95 -7.70
N TYR A 22 9.85 -10.44 -6.68
CA TYR A 22 9.87 -9.00 -6.37
C TYR A 22 10.53 -8.13 -7.46
N SER A 23 11.55 -8.65 -8.16
CA SER A 23 12.20 -7.92 -9.27
C SER A 23 11.27 -7.70 -10.46
N GLN A 24 10.39 -8.67 -10.72
CA GLN A 24 9.37 -8.58 -11.76
C GLN A 24 8.31 -7.56 -11.37
N ALA A 25 7.83 -7.60 -10.12
CA ALA A 25 6.89 -6.61 -9.60
C ALA A 25 7.45 -5.19 -9.69
N GLU A 26 8.72 -4.97 -9.33
CA GLU A 26 9.36 -3.66 -9.44
C GLU A 26 9.53 -3.20 -10.89
N SER A 27 9.90 -4.11 -11.81
CA SER A 27 10.00 -3.77 -13.23
C SER A 27 8.65 -3.31 -13.81
N ILE A 28 7.57 -3.94 -13.37
CA ILE A 28 6.21 -3.53 -13.75
C ILE A 28 5.86 -2.17 -13.11
N ALA A 29 6.10 -1.98 -11.81
CA ALA A 29 5.86 -0.73 -11.12
C ALA A 29 6.60 0.45 -11.78
N ALA A 30 7.86 0.27 -12.16
CA ALA A 30 8.66 1.24 -12.89
C ALA A 30 8.07 1.57 -14.28
N SER A 31 7.47 0.60 -14.96
CA SER A 31 6.79 0.85 -16.25
C SER A 31 5.51 1.68 -16.09
N LEU A 32 4.83 1.54 -14.94
CA LEU A 32 3.59 2.24 -14.62
C LEU A 32 3.84 3.65 -14.06
N SER A 33 4.98 3.89 -13.40
CA SER A 33 5.28 5.15 -12.71
C SER A 33 5.41 6.38 -13.60
N SER A 34 5.50 6.20 -14.92
CA SER A 34 5.49 7.30 -15.89
C SER A 34 4.13 8.00 -16.01
N ASP A 35 3.07 7.42 -15.43
CA ASP A 35 1.71 7.89 -15.54
C ASP A 35 1.11 8.14 -14.15
N SER A 36 0.85 9.42 -13.86
CA SER A 36 0.40 9.87 -12.54
C SER A 36 -0.94 9.26 -12.11
N GLN A 37 -1.77 8.80 -13.06
CA GLN A 37 -3.03 8.11 -12.72
C GLN A 37 -2.79 6.75 -12.02
N PHE A 38 -1.58 6.20 -12.10
CA PHE A 38 -1.19 4.93 -11.47
C PHE A 38 -0.36 5.12 -10.20
N THR A 39 -0.20 6.34 -9.69
CA THR A 39 0.63 6.63 -8.51
C THR A 39 0.29 5.74 -7.32
N GLU A 40 -1.00 5.63 -6.99
CA GLU A 40 -1.51 4.77 -5.92
C GLU A 40 -1.20 3.29 -6.14
N ILE A 41 -1.39 2.81 -7.38
CA ILE A 41 -1.14 1.42 -7.76
C ILE A 41 0.35 1.09 -7.64
N VAL A 42 1.21 1.99 -8.14
CA VAL A 42 2.67 1.86 -8.03
C VAL A 42 3.10 1.85 -6.56
N ALA A 43 2.54 2.73 -5.74
CA ALA A 43 2.80 2.77 -4.31
C ALA A 43 2.40 1.45 -3.63
N SER A 44 1.22 0.92 -3.97
CA SER A 44 0.70 -0.35 -3.45
C SER A 44 1.60 -1.53 -3.81
N ILE A 45 2.02 -1.64 -5.08
CA ILE A 45 2.92 -2.71 -5.53
C ILE A 45 4.25 -2.64 -4.76
N ARG A 46 4.84 -1.45 -4.65
CA ARG A 46 6.13 -1.26 -3.97
C ARG A 46 6.04 -1.52 -2.48
N SER A 47 5.04 -0.99 -1.79
CA SER A 47 4.85 -1.19 -0.36
C SER A 47 4.60 -2.66 -0.02
N LEU A 48 3.71 -3.33 -0.74
CA LEU A 48 3.41 -4.76 -0.52
C LEU A 48 4.63 -5.63 -0.81
N SER A 49 5.42 -5.31 -1.84
CA SER A 49 6.68 -6.00 -2.09
C SER A 49 7.67 -5.84 -0.94
N LEU A 50 7.74 -4.67 -0.29
CA LEU A 50 8.59 -4.41 0.87
C LEU A 50 8.06 -5.13 2.12
N MET A 51 6.76 -5.04 2.39
CA MET A 51 6.08 -5.71 3.51
C MET A 51 6.27 -7.23 3.45
N ASN A 52 6.07 -7.85 2.28
CA ASN A 52 6.30 -9.30 2.10
C ASN A 52 7.76 -9.74 2.28
N ARG A 53 8.70 -8.80 2.40
CA ARG A 53 10.11 -9.03 2.70
C ARG A 53 10.48 -8.63 4.13
N GLY A 54 9.51 -8.26 4.96
CA GLY A 54 9.71 -7.75 6.32
C GLY A 54 10.28 -6.34 6.39
N GLN A 55 10.33 -5.61 5.27
CA GLN A 55 10.91 -4.25 5.20
C GLN A 55 9.85 -3.19 5.55
N TYR A 56 9.19 -3.34 6.69
CA TYR A 56 8.05 -2.51 7.09
C TYR A 56 8.39 -1.03 7.25
N GLN A 57 9.58 -0.69 7.76
CA GLN A 57 10.00 0.72 7.89
C GLN A 57 10.11 1.40 6.52
N ALA A 58 10.75 0.73 5.55
CA ALA A 58 10.87 1.27 4.20
C ALA A 58 9.51 1.37 3.48
N ALA A 59 8.60 0.41 3.73
CA ALA A 59 7.23 0.47 3.23
C ALA A 59 6.47 1.66 3.83
N LEU A 60 6.60 1.87 5.14
CA LEU A 60 5.97 2.99 5.83
C LEU A 60 6.49 4.33 5.30
N ASP A 61 7.81 4.52 5.19
CA ASP A 61 8.42 5.75 4.68
C ASP A 61 7.94 6.08 3.25
N LEU A 62 7.69 5.07 2.42
CA LEU A 62 7.11 5.22 1.09
C LEU A 62 5.63 5.63 1.14
N LEU A 63 4.85 5.03 2.05
CA LEU A 63 3.39 5.18 2.11
C LEU A 63 2.95 6.49 2.76
N GLU A 64 3.59 6.93 3.85
CA GLU A 64 3.16 8.09 4.64
C GLU A 64 2.90 9.37 3.82
N PRO A 65 3.78 9.80 2.88
CA PRO A 65 3.52 10.99 2.08
C PRO A 65 2.33 10.83 1.12
N LEU A 66 2.00 9.60 0.71
CA LEU A 66 0.99 9.32 -0.30
C LEU A 66 -0.38 8.99 0.30
N ALA A 67 -0.42 8.42 1.51
CA ALA A 67 -1.65 7.92 2.13
C ALA A 67 -2.65 9.03 2.50
N LEU A 68 -2.21 10.28 2.59
CA LEU A 68 -3.11 11.43 2.79
C LEU A 68 -3.85 11.81 1.51
N GLU A 69 -3.24 11.59 0.34
CA GLU A 69 -3.82 11.89 -0.98
C GLU A 69 -4.59 10.68 -1.53
N HIS A 70 -4.12 9.47 -1.18
CA HIS A 70 -4.68 8.20 -1.62
C HIS A 70 -5.10 7.37 -0.40
N GLN A 71 -6.35 7.56 0.04
CA GLN A 71 -6.85 6.99 1.30
C GLN A 71 -6.79 5.46 1.34
N ASP A 72 -6.89 4.78 0.19
CA ASP A 72 -6.81 3.32 0.11
C ASP A 72 -5.44 2.76 0.55
N LEU A 73 -4.39 3.61 0.59
CA LEU A 73 -3.08 3.24 1.11
C LEU A 73 -3.00 3.25 2.65
N ILE A 74 -3.99 3.84 3.35
CA ILE A 74 -3.97 3.98 4.82
C ILE A 74 -3.97 2.62 5.50
N CYS A 75 -4.64 1.61 4.94
CA CYS A 75 -4.62 0.27 5.55
C CYS A 75 -3.20 -0.30 5.60
N PHE A 76 -2.36 -0.01 4.61
CA PHE A 76 -0.96 -0.44 4.59
C PHE A 76 -0.10 0.33 5.59
N THR A 77 -0.36 1.62 5.83
CA THR A 77 0.37 2.38 6.86
C THR A 77 0.05 1.88 8.26
N VAL A 78 -1.22 1.53 8.53
CA VAL A 78 -1.65 0.88 9.78
C VAL A 78 -0.89 -0.42 10.00
N LEU A 79 -0.90 -1.32 9.00
CA LEU A 79 -0.20 -2.60 9.09
C LEU A 79 1.30 -2.44 9.33
N CYS A 80 1.97 -1.52 8.64
CA CYS A 80 3.39 -1.29 8.85
C CYS A 80 3.68 -0.69 10.23
N ALA A 81 2.86 0.24 10.73
CA ALA A 81 3.05 0.85 12.04
C ALA A 81 2.88 -0.18 13.17
N ASP A 82 1.92 -1.10 13.02
CA ASP A 82 1.67 -2.18 13.97
C ASP A 82 2.84 -3.18 14.02
N GLU A 83 3.29 -3.67 12.85
CA GLU A 83 4.45 -4.58 12.73
C GLU A 83 5.75 -3.97 13.29
N LEU A 84 5.87 -2.64 13.28
CA LEU A 84 7.02 -1.92 13.85
C LEU A 84 6.84 -1.54 15.34
N GLY A 85 5.66 -1.79 15.93
CA GLY A 85 5.34 -1.40 17.31
C GLY A 85 5.24 0.12 17.53
N LEU A 86 4.95 0.89 16.48
CA LEU A 86 4.89 2.35 16.51
C LEU A 86 3.50 2.85 16.95
N ALA A 87 3.15 2.65 18.22
CA ALA A 87 1.81 2.93 18.76
C ALA A 87 1.24 4.30 18.37
N THR A 88 2.03 5.38 18.47
CA THR A 88 1.56 6.73 18.09
C THR A 88 1.22 6.86 16.61
N LYS A 89 1.98 6.20 15.73
CA LYS A 89 1.68 6.18 14.29
C LYS A 89 0.48 5.29 13.98
N LEU A 90 0.37 4.16 14.67
CA LEU A 90 -0.78 3.26 14.55
C LEU A 90 -2.08 3.99 14.89
N ASP A 91 -2.14 4.66 16.04
CA ASP A 91 -3.30 5.45 16.47
C ASP A 91 -3.63 6.56 15.46
N PHE A 92 -2.61 7.26 14.95
CA PHE A 92 -2.79 8.30 13.94
C PHE A 92 -3.44 7.74 12.67
N TRP A 93 -2.93 6.64 12.12
CA TRP A 93 -3.43 6.08 10.88
C TRP A 93 -4.80 5.40 11.04
N LEU A 94 -5.08 4.77 12.18
CA LEU A 94 -6.41 4.25 12.51
C LEU A 94 -7.44 5.38 12.62
N ALA A 95 -7.09 6.51 13.27
CA ALA A 95 -7.96 7.67 13.32
C ALA A 95 -8.23 8.26 11.93
N LYS A 96 -7.24 8.26 11.04
CA LYS A 96 -7.42 8.67 9.63
C LYS A 96 -8.33 7.71 8.85
N ALA A 97 -8.15 6.40 9.02
CA ALA A 97 -9.01 5.39 8.40
C ALA A 97 -10.48 5.51 8.87
N ALA A 98 -10.70 5.76 10.17
CA ALA A 98 -12.05 5.97 10.73
C ALA A 98 -12.73 7.26 10.22
N GLN A 99 -11.95 8.26 9.82
CA GLN A 99 -12.44 9.52 9.25
C GLN A 99 -12.54 9.51 7.72
N SER A 100 -12.10 8.43 7.06
CA SER A 100 -12.17 8.28 5.60
C SER A 100 -13.62 8.34 5.11
N SER A 101 -13.84 8.79 3.88
CA SER A 101 -15.14 8.65 3.21
C SER A 101 -15.44 7.21 2.75
N SER A 102 -14.44 6.33 2.77
CA SER A 102 -14.57 4.94 2.35
C SER A 102 -15.14 4.08 3.48
N GLN A 103 -16.30 3.46 3.23
CA GLN A 103 -16.93 2.56 4.19
C GLN A 103 -16.03 1.36 4.52
N SER A 104 -15.23 0.87 3.57
CA SER A 104 -14.30 -0.24 3.81
C SER A 104 -13.16 0.16 4.75
N LEU A 105 -12.62 1.38 4.63
CA LEU A 105 -11.58 1.88 5.53
C LEU A 105 -12.12 2.15 6.94
N GLN A 106 -13.33 2.68 7.05
CA GLN A 106 -13.99 2.84 8.35
C GLN A 106 -14.23 1.48 9.03
N ALA A 107 -14.70 0.49 8.27
CA ALA A 107 -14.89 -0.87 8.76
C ALA A 107 -13.56 -1.50 9.20
N PHE A 108 -12.51 -1.35 8.39
CA PHE A 108 -11.16 -1.77 8.72
C PHE A 108 -10.71 -1.17 10.05
N ALA A 109 -10.78 0.15 10.21
CA ALA A 109 -10.37 0.84 11.43
C ALA A 109 -11.12 0.37 12.69
N THR A 110 -12.41 0.05 12.54
CA THR A 110 -13.25 -0.42 13.66
C THR A 110 -12.95 -1.87 14.04
N SER A 111 -12.64 -2.70 13.05
CA SER A 111 -12.34 -4.12 13.25
C SER A 111 -10.88 -4.41 13.61
N TYR A 112 -9.99 -3.43 13.43
CA TYR A 112 -8.55 -3.62 13.62
C TYR A 112 -8.25 -3.85 15.10
N GLN A 113 -7.71 -5.03 15.40
CA GLN A 113 -7.22 -5.40 16.73
C GLN A 113 -5.73 -5.69 16.57
N ALA A 114 -4.89 -4.81 17.12
CA ALA A 114 -3.46 -5.09 17.23
C ALA A 114 -3.25 -6.37 18.06
N PRO A 115 -2.33 -7.27 17.66
CA PRO A 115 -2.09 -8.55 18.32
C PRO A 115 -1.53 -8.43 19.75
#